data_AF-A0A6M3LSY6-F1
#
_entry.id   AF-A0A6M3LSY6-F1
#
_cell.length_a   1.000
_cell.length_b   1.000
_cell.length_c   1.000
_cell.angle_alpha   90.00
_cell.angle_beta   90.00
_cell.angle_gamma   90.00
#
_symmetry.space_group_name_H-M   'P 1'
#
loop_
_entity.id
_entity.type
_entity.pdbx_description
1 polymer ?
#
loop_
_entity_poly.entity_id
_entity_poly.type
_entity_poly.pdbx_seq_one_letter_code
_entity_poly.pdbx_strand_id
1 'polypeptide(L)' 'MDTRNLERPQHGGPRKGAGRKPLYSEPMQKRTVLLPPHHIAALIQLGSGNLAAGIRALVGRYLSSQ' A
#
# COMPACT_ATOMS: atom_id res chain seq x y z
N MET A 1 -21.57 44.37 21.03
CA MET A 1 -20.48 43.42 20.73
C MET A 1 -21.07 42.03 20.88
N ASP A 2 -21.52 41.43 19.78
CA ASP A 2 -22.23 40.14 19.78
C ASP A 2 -21.24 38.96 19.82
N THR A 3 -21.18 38.26 20.95
CA THR A 3 -20.44 37.00 21.10
C THR A 3 -21.30 35.83 20.64
N ARG A 4 -21.40 35.62 19.32
CA ARG A 4 -21.99 34.40 18.74
C ARG A 4 -20.89 33.54 18.12
N ASN A 5 -20.09 32.91 18.98
CA ASN A 5 -19.18 31.86 18.56
C ASN A 5 -20.00 30.57 18.39
N LEU A 6 -20.43 30.32 17.15
CA LEU A 6 -21.15 29.10 16.75
C LEU A 6 -20.17 27.92 16.81
N GLU A 7 -20.17 27.19 17.92
CA GLU A 7 -19.67 25.82 17.98
C GLU A 7 -20.49 24.98 16.99
N ARG A 8 -19.94 24.74 15.80
CA ARG A 8 -20.58 23.87 14.82
C ARG A 8 -20.55 22.44 15.36
N PRO A 9 -21.66 21.70 15.38
CA PRO A 9 -21.64 20.31 15.80
C PRO A 9 -20.73 19.51 14.86
N GLN A 10 -19.64 18.97 15.40
CA GLN A 10 -18.70 18.15 14.68
C GLN A 10 -19.38 16.81 14.38
N HIS A 11 -19.89 16.64 13.16
CA HIS A 11 -20.54 15.40 12.73
C HIS A 11 -19.51 14.25 12.71
N GLY A 12 -19.60 13.37 13.71
CA GLY A 12 -19.01 12.02 13.69
C GLY A 12 -17.49 11.98 13.69
N GLY A 13 -16.88 12.05 14.89
CA GLY A 13 -15.48 11.69 15.07
C GLY A 13 -15.19 10.23 14.68
N PRO A 14 -13.92 9.89 14.37
CA PRO A 14 -13.53 8.53 14.03
C PRO A 14 -13.95 7.55 15.12
N ARG A 15 -14.89 6.64 14.80
CA ARG A 15 -15.34 5.62 15.74
C ARG A 15 -14.27 4.52 15.84
N LYS A 16 -14.08 3.94 17.02
CA LYS A 16 -13.21 2.76 17.20
C LYS A 16 -13.70 1.64 16.26
N GLY A 17 -12.88 1.30 15.25
CA GLY A 17 -13.24 0.32 14.22
C GLY A 17 -13.83 0.91 12.92
N ALA A 18 -13.92 2.23 12.78
CA ALA A 18 -14.27 2.87 11.51
C ALA A 18 -13.05 2.87 10.56
N GLY A 19 -13.26 2.35 9.35
CA GLY A 19 -12.25 2.29 8.29
C GLY A 19 -11.63 0.90 8.10
N ARG A 20 -11.35 0.54 6.85
CA ARG A 20 -10.61 -0.68 6.51
C ARG A 20 -9.19 -0.53 7.08
N LYS A 21 -8.77 -1.49 7.92
CA LYS A 21 -7.40 -1.54 8.41
C LYS A 21 -6.42 -1.52 7.23
N PRO A 22 -5.28 -0.81 7.35
CA PRO A 22 -4.28 -0.80 6.29
C PRO A 22 -3.83 -2.22 5.99
N LEU A 23 -3.69 -2.55 4.71
CA LEU A 23 -3.31 -3.90 4.26
C LEU A 23 -1.85 -4.24 4.63
N TYR A 24 -1.05 -3.22 4.93
CA TYR A 24 0.38 -3.31 5.22
C TYR A 24 0.73 -2.49 6.46
N SER A 25 1.67 -2.99 7.26
CA SER A 25 2.19 -2.32 8.46
C SER A 25 2.98 -1.05 8.13
N GLU A 26 3.64 -1.05 6.97
CA GLU A 26 4.43 0.06 6.47
C GLU A 26 3.86 0.61 5.16
N PRO A 27 3.96 1.92 4.93
CA PRO A 27 3.51 2.53 3.69
C PRO A 27 4.37 2.05 2.51
N MET A 28 3.73 1.40 1.54
CA MET A 28 4.41 1.00 0.31
C MET A 28 4.70 2.22 -0.56
N GLN A 29 5.95 2.33 -1.04
CA GLN A 29 6.32 3.33 -2.05
C GLN A 29 5.96 2.83 -3.45
N LYS A 30 5.21 3.63 -4.20
CA LYS A 30 4.95 3.35 -5.62
C LYS A 30 6.15 3.77 -6.47
N ARG A 31 6.68 2.84 -7.25
CA ARG A 31 7.77 3.08 -8.21
C ARG A 31 7.38 2.52 -9.57
N THR A 32 7.78 3.22 -10.63
CA THR A 32 7.66 2.77 -12.02
C THR A 32 9.03 2.36 -12.49
N VAL A 33 9.14 1.17 -13.09
CA VAL A 33 10.39 0.62 -13.62
C VAL A 33 10.18 0.19 -15.06
N LEU A 34 11.24 0.30 -15.87
CA LEU A 34 11.29 -0.23 -17.22
C LEU A 34 12.04 -1.56 -17.18
N LEU A 35 11.42 -2.62 -17.69
CA LEU A 35 11.98 -3.96 -17.70
C LEU A 35 11.80 -4.59 -19.08
N PRO A 36 12.72 -5.46 -19.50
CA PRO A 36 12.51 -6.29 -20.67
C PRO A 36 11.23 -7.14 -20.55
N PRO A 37 10.51 -7.41 -21.65
CA PRO A 37 9.23 -8.11 -21.61
C PRO A 37 9.34 -9.52 -21.03
N HIS A 38 10.45 -10.22 -21.26
CA HIS A 38 10.69 -11.55 -20.70
C HIS A 38 10.84 -11.53 -19.17
N HIS A 39 11.43 -10.48 -18.59
CA HIS A 39 11.48 -10.31 -17.12
C HIS A 39 10.10 -10.06 -16.54
N ILE A 40 9.28 -9.25 -17.20
CA ILE A 40 7.90 -8.97 -16.77
C ILE A 40 7.11 -10.28 -16.73
N ALA A 41 7.18 -11.09 -17.78
CA ALA A 41 6.50 -12.39 -17.85
C ALA A 41 6.94 -13.32 -16.72
N ALA A 42 8.25 -13.45 -16.48
CA ALA A 42 8.79 -14.29 -15.43
C ALA A 42 8.35 -13.83 -14.02
N LEU A 43 8.35 -12.51 -13.76
CA LEU A 43 7.92 -11.96 -12.48
C LEU A 43 6.40 -12.12 -12.26
N ILE A 44 5.59 -11.95 -13.30
CA ILE A 44 4.14 -12.20 -13.21
C ILE A 44 3.88 -13.67 -12.90
N GLN A 45 4.57 -14.59 -13.58
CA GLN A 45 4.44 -16.03 -13.31
C GLN A 45 4.86 -16.38 -11.88
N LEU A 46 5.99 -15.83 -11.40
CA LEU A 46 6.46 -16.00 -10.03
C LEU A 46 5.46 -15.46 -8.99
N GLY A 47 4.78 -14.36 -9.32
CA GLY A 47 3.80 -13.71 -8.46
C GLY A 47 2.35 -14.16 -8.66
N SER A 48 2.11 -15.33 -9.25
CA SER A 48 0.76 -15.88 -9.50
C SER A 48 -0.18 -14.89 -10.23
N GLY A 49 0.35 -14.19 -11.25
CA GLY A 49 -0.38 -13.18 -12.00
C GLY A 49 -0.15 -11.73 -11.54
N ASN A 50 0.64 -11.50 -10.49
CA ASN A 50 0.90 -10.16 -9.94
C ASN A 50 2.39 -9.80 -9.97
N LEU A 51 2.75 -8.81 -10.78
CA LEU A 51 4.13 -8.31 -10.93
C LEU A 51 4.76 -7.89 -9.59
N ALA A 52 4.02 -7.14 -8.75
CA ALA A 52 4.53 -6.67 -7.47
C ALA A 52 4.75 -7.82 -6.47
N ALA A 53 3.90 -8.85 -6.50
CA ALA A 53 4.10 -10.06 -5.71
C ALA A 53 5.36 -10.81 -6.15
N GLY A 54 5.59 -10.94 -7.46
CA GLY A 54 6.79 -11.55 -8.02
C GLY A 54 8.06 -10.82 -7.62
N ILE A 55 8.07 -9.48 -7.69
CA ILE A 55 9.21 -8.66 -7.25
C ILE A 55 9.51 -8.89 -5.77
N ARG A 56 8.50 -8.89 -4.89
CA ARG A 56 8.69 -9.14 -3.45
C ARG A 56 9.24 -10.54 -3.18
N ALA A 57 8.74 -11.55 -3.88
CA ALA A 57 9.23 -12.92 -3.74
C ALA A 57 10.69 -13.06 -4.19
N LEU A 58 11.06 -12.43 -5.32
CA LEU A 58 12.43 -12.43 -5.82
C LEU A 58 13.39 -11.74 -4.84
N VAL A 59 13.03 -10.55 -4.36
CA VAL A 59 13.84 -9.79 -3.39
C VAL A 59 13.96 -10.56 -2.07
N GLY A 60 12.88 -11.16 -1.57
CA GLY A 60 12.92 -12.00 -0.37
C GLY A 60 13.91 -13.15 -0.51
N ARG A 61 13.91 -13.86 -1.65
CA ARG A 61 14.88 -14.93 -1.94
C ARG A 61 16.32 -14.41 -2.00
N TYR A 62 16.55 -13.26 -2.62
CA TYR A 62 17.88 -12.64 -2.71
C TYR A 62 18.41 -12.25 -1.33
N LEU A 63 17.57 -11.66 -0.48
CA LEU A 63 17.93 -11.27 0.89
C LEU A 63 18.18 -12.48 1.80
N SER A 64 17.47 -13.59 1.59
CA SER A 64 17.69 -14.85 2.35
C SER A 64 18.96 -15.61 1.92
N SER A 65 19.54 -15.29 0.76
CA SER A 65 20.73 -15.96 0.23
C SER A 65 22.05 -15.26 0.61
N GLN A 66 21.97 -14.12 1.28
CA GLN A 66 23.10 -13.37 1.84
C GLN A 66 23.26 -13.72 3.32
#